data_AF-A0A6I7Z1W1-F1
#
_entry.id   AF-A0A6I7Z1W1-F1
#
_cell.length_a   1.000
_cell.length_b   1.000
_cell.length_c   1.000
_cell.angle_alpha   90.00
_cell.angle_beta   90.00
_cell.angle_gamma   90.00
#
_symmetry.space_group_name_H-M   'P 1'
#
loop_
_entity.id
_entity.type
_entity.pdbx_description
1 polymer ?
#
loop_
_entity_poly.entity_id
_entity_poly.type
_entity_poly.pdbx_seq_one_letter_code
_entity_poly.pdbx_strand_id
1 'polypeptide(L)'
;MKDPPAHVPAPPLPREISLALVGLVFGLFLTVHGARQAYAEATGVPGMVTVTDCAPATGGPGDLWQDGWACEGSFAATDRTVDVSDVTVDGIVDTRPADRTLPALVDGPGDHTATRDGSGSWKVPTLTGVVVLGFTAWRIRTVRDLLRGRRAAPAAEPAL
;
A
#
# COMPACT_ATOMS: atom_id res chain seq x y z
N MET A 1 26.40 5.28 49.83
CA MET A 1 26.82 5.34 48.41
C MET A 1 25.60 4.92 47.60
N LYS A 2 24.94 5.85 46.90
CA LYS A 2 23.68 5.62 46.20
C LYS A 2 23.94 5.89 44.72
N ASP A 3 23.84 4.87 43.89
CA ASP A 3 24.10 5.01 42.45
C ASP A 3 23.13 6.01 41.81
N PRO A 4 23.61 6.89 40.91
CA PRO A 4 22.74 7.79 40.18
C PRO A 4 21.89 7.01 39.16
N PRO A 5 20.62 7.41 38.94
CA PRO A 5 19.76 6.74 37.97
C PRO A 5 20.28 6.93 36.54
N ALA A 6 20.34 5.83 35.79
CA ALA A 6 20.78 5.81 34.40
C ALA A 6 19.96 6.80 33.55
N HIS A 7 20.67 7.73 32.90
CA HIS A 7 20.08 8.69 31.99
C HIS A 7 19.67 7.96 30.70
N VAL A 8 18.38 7.73 30.50
CA VAL A 8 17.85 7.21 29.23
C VAL A 8 17.87 8.38 28.24
N PRO A 9 18.73 8.38 27.20
CA PRO A 9 18.75 9.48 26.24
C PRO A 9 17.44 9.46 25.44
N ALA A 10 16.66 10.53 25.55
CA ALA A 10 15.50 10.74 24.70
C ALA A 10 15.94 10.80 23.23
N PRO A 11 15.23 10.16 22.29
CA PRO A 11 15.59 10.22 20.88
C PRO A 11 15.57 11.68 20.38
N PRO A 12 16.51 12.09 19.52
CA PRO A 12 16.57 13.46 19.04
C PRO A 12 15.32 13.76 18.21
N LEU A 13 14.65 14.88 18.52
CA LEU A 13 13.42 15.38 17.89
C LEU A 13 13.33 15.23 16.34
N PRO A 14 14.42 15.40 15.56
CA PRO A 14 14.37 15.20 14.10
C PRO A 14 14.00 13.78 13.69
N ARG A 15 14.44 12.76 14.45
CA ARG A 15 14.22 11.35 14.11
C ARG A 15 12.74 10.96 14.22
N GLU A 16 12.08 11.41 15.28
CA GLU A 16 10.67 11.11 15.53
C GLU A 16 9.75 11.79 14.50
N ILE A 17 10.07 13.02 14.11
CA ILE A 17 9.35 13.74 13.05
C ILE A 17 9.54 13.04 11.71
N SER A 18 10.76 12.63 11.37
CA SER A 18 11.04 11.89 10.14
C SER A 18 10.30 10.55 10.07
N LEU A 19 10.27 9.79 11.17
CA LEU A 19 9.54 8.51 11.22
C LEU A 19 8.03 8.72 11.06
N ALA A 20 7.46 9.76 11.67
CA ALA A 20 6.04 10.08 11.51
C ALA A 20 5.71 10.50 10.07
N LEU A 21 6.59 11.27 9.41
CA LEU A 21 6.43 11.64 8.01
C LEU A 21 6.51 10.43 7.08
N VAL A 22 7.51 9.57 7.27
CA VAL A 22 7.66 8.33 6.48
C VAL A 22 6.44 7.44 6.66
N GLY A 23 6.00 7.22 7.90
CA GLY A 23 4.79 6.44 8.19
C GLY A 23 3.53 7.04 7.56
N LEU A 24 3.36 8.37 7.63
CA LEU A 24 2.21 9.04 7.03
C LEU A 24 2.20 8.91 5.50
N VAL A 25 3.32 9.22 4.84
CA VAL A 25 3.43 9.17 3.38
C VAL A 25 3.25 7.75 2.88
N PHE A 26 3.94 6.79 3.49
CA PHE A 26 3.87 5.39 3.09
C PHE A 26 2.49 4.78 3.36
N GLY A 27 1.92 5.05 4.54
CA GLY A 27 0.59 4.58 4.89
C GLY A 27 -0.48 5.15 3.95
N LEU A 28 -0.43 6.45 3.66
CA LEU A 28 -1.35 7.10 2.73
C LEU A 28 -1.23 6.53 1.33
N PHE A 29 0.00 6.36 0.84
CA PHE A 29 0.26 5.76 -0.47
C PHE A 29 -0.41 4.40 -0.60
N LEU A 30 -0.18 3.50 0.35
CA LEU A 30 -0.75 2.15 0.34
C LEU A 30 -2.29 2.17 0.40
N THR A 31 -2.87 3.02 1.26
CA THR A 31 -4.33 3.13 1.38
C THR A 31 -4.97 3.68 0.11
N VAL A 32 -4.36 4.69 -0.54
CA VAL A 32 -4.87 5.25 -1.80
C VAL A 32 -4.78 4.23 -2.94
N HIS A 33 -3.65 3.53 -3.06
CA HIS A 33 -3.48 2.47 -4.07
C HIS A 33 -4.52 1.37 -3.89
N GLY A 34 -4.70 0.94 -2.65
CA GLY A 34 -5.73 0.01 -2.22
C GLY A 34 -7.14 0.42 -2.59
N ALA A 35 -7.49 1.68 -2.30
CA ALA A 35 -8.80 2.23 -2.62
C ALA A 35 -9.07 2.26 -4.13
N ARG A 36 -8.04 2.53 -4.95
CA ARG A 36 -8.16 2.47 -6.41
C ARG A 36 -8.43 1.06 -6.90
N GLN A 37 -7.69 0.07 -6.42
CA GLN A 37 -7.92 -1.32 -6.81
C GLN A 37 -9.28 -1.84 -6.32
N ALA A 38 -9.71 -1.45 -5.12
CA ALA A 38 -11.07 -1.75 -4.62
C ALA A 38 -12.16 -1.10 -5.49
N TYR A 39 -11.92 0.12 -5.97
CA TYR A 39 -12.83 0.82 -6.87
C TYR A 39 -12.90 0.15 -8.24
N ALA A 40 -11.76 -0.26 -8.80
CA ALA A 40 -11.67 -1.01 -10.05
C ALA A 40 -12.41 -2.36 -9.95
N GLU A 41 -12.27 -3.10 -8.84
CA GLU A 41 -13.06 -4.32 -8.59
C GLU A 41 -14.56 -4.03 -8.49
N ALA A 42 -14.96 -2.86 -7.99
CA ALA A 42 -16.37 -2.51 -7.78
C ALA A 42 -17.06 -1.93 -9.03
N THR A 43 -16.30 -1.27 -9.92
CA THR A 43 -16.85 -0.47 -11.03
C THR A 43 -16.28 -0.83 -12.39
N GLY A 44 -15.20 -1.61 -12.43
CA GLY A 44 -14.55 -2.02 -13.66
C GLY A 44 -15.43 -2.90 -14.52
N VAL A 45 -15.20 -2.83 -15.83
CA VAL A 45 -15.90 -3.63 -16.83
C VAL A 45 -15.31 -5.04 -16.81
N PRO A 46 -16.11 -6.08 -16.51
CA PRO A 46 -15.60 -7.45 -16.43
C PRO A 46 -15.37 -8.04 -17.82
N GLY A 47 -14.22 -8.70 -18.00
CA GLY A 47 -13.86 -9.34 -19.25
C GLY A 47 -12.72 -10.34 -19.11
N MET A 48 -12.16 -10.71 -20.25
CA MET A 48 -11.07 -11.68 -20.33
C MET A 48 -9.87 -11.06 -21.04
N VAL A 49 -8.69 -11.20 -20.43
CA VAL A 49 -7.41 -10.95 -21.09
C VAL A 49 -6.98 -12.23 -21.79
N THR A 50 -6.75 -12.13 -23.10
CA THR A 50 -6.06 -13.16 -23.89
C THR A 50 -4.57 -12.85 -23.85
N VAL A 51 -3.85 -13.63 -23.06
CA VAL A 51 -2.43 -13.44 -22.79
C VAL A 51 -1.59 -13.79 -24.01
N THR A 52 -0.79 -12.83 -24.47
CA THR A 52 0.13 -12.97 -25.60
C THR A 52 1.54 -13.26 -25.14
N ASP A 53 2.00 -12.57 -24.09
CA ASP A 53 3.31 -12.79 -23.49
C ASP A 53 3.24 -12.83 -21.95
N CYS A 54 4.13 -13.61 -21.35
CA CYS A 54 4.41 -13.51 -19.92
C CYS A 54 5.92 -13.64 -19.70
N ALA A 55 6.49 -12.64 -19.06
CA ALA A 55 7.86 -12.67 -18.60
C ALA A 55 7.92 -13.06 -17.11
N PRO A 56 8.95 -13.81 -16.68
CA PRO A 56 9.22 -13.98 -15.25
C PRO A 56 9.39 -12.60 -14.62
N ALA A 57 8.62 -12.32 -13.58
CA ALA A 57 8.82 -11.16 -12.74
C ALA A 57 9.94 -11.47 -11.75
N THR A 58 11.15 -11.70 -12.26
CA THR A 58 12.33 -11.88 -11.40
C THR A 58 12.79 -10.50 -10.95
N GLY A 59 12.35 -10.12 -9.77
CA GLY A 59 13.17 -9.22 -8.98
C GLY A 59 14.54 -9.89 -8.73
N GLY A 60 15.63 -9.15 -8.84
CA GLY A 60 16.96 -9.66 -8.51
C GLY A 60 17.05 -10.15 -7.05
N PRO A 61 18.17 -10.76 -6.63
CA PRO A 61 18.34 -11.41 -5.33
C PRO A 61 18.24 -10.51 -4.07
N GLY A 62 17.60 -9.34 -4.15
CA GLY A 62 17.22 -8.48 -3.01
C GLY A 62 15.83 -7.86 -3.17
N ASP A 63 15.07 -8.26 -4.17
CA ASP A 63 13.78 -7.68 -4.48
C ASP A 63 12.67 -8.35 -3.68
N LEU A 64 11.89 -7.55 -2.96
CA LEU A 64 10.78 -7.96 -2.09
C LEU A 64 9.55 -8.47 -2.87
N TRP A 65 9.73 -8.83 -4.14
CA TRP A 65 8.65 -9.25 -5.04
C TRP A 65 8.57 -10.78 -5.06
N GLN A 66 7.35 -11.31 -5.04
CA GLN A 66 7.12 -12.76 -5.11
C GLN A 66 7.56 -13.28 -6.47
N ASP A 67 8.14 -14.49 -6.48
CA ASP A 67 8.38 -15.24 -7.72
C ASP A 67 7.05 -15.38 -8.47
N GLY A 68 7.03 -14.99 -9.74
CA GLY A 68 5.85 -15.14 -10.58
C GLY A 68 6.03 -14.56 -11.97
N TRP A 69 4.92 -14.21 -12.61
CA TRP A 69 4.87 -13.81 -14.00
C TRP A 69 4.19 -12.45 -14.16
N ALA A 70 4.82 -11.56 -14.91
CA ALA A 70 4.16 -10.38 -15.46
C ALA A 70 3.63 -10.76 -16.84
N CYS A 71 2.35 -10.53 -17.09
CA CYS A 71 1.69 -10.95 -18.34
C CYS A 71 1.06 -9.76 -19.05
N GLU A 72 1.05 -9.82 -20.37
CA GLU A 72 0.43 -8.83 -21.26
C GLU A 72 -0.43 -9.54 -22.31
N GLY A 73 -1.36 -8.81 -22.92
CA GLY A 73 -2.31 -9.38 -23.86
C GLY A 73 -3.37 -8.40 -24.32
N SER A 74 -4.44 -8.93 -24.91
CA SER A 74 -5.60 -8.15 -25.33
C SER A 74 -6.78 -8.40 -24.40
N PHE A 75 -7.51 -7.37 -24.01
CA PHE A 75 -8.70 -7.47 -23.18
C PHE A 75 -9.97 -7.37 -24.01
N ALA A 76 -10.94 -8.26 -23.75
CA ALA A 76 -12.28 -8.15 -24.29
C ALA A 76 -13.32 -8.23 -23.17
N ALA A 77 -14.20 -7.22 -23.11
CA ALA A 77 -15.31 -7.19 -22.16
C ALA A 77 -16.36 -8.25 -22.48
N THR A 78 -16.98 -8.80 -21.44
CA THR A 78 -18.00 -9.85 -21.57
C THR A 78 -19.25 -9.35 -22.29
N ASP A 79 -19.59 -8.07 -22.11
CA ASP A 79 -20.71 -7.39 -22.75
C ASP A 79 -20.36 -6.79 -24.13
N ARG A 80 -19.11 -6.97 -24.59
CA ARG A 80 -18.56 -6.44 -25.85
C ARG A 80 -18.55 -4.91 -25.95
N THR A 81 -18.62 -4.19 -24.83
CA THR A 81 -18.59 -2.72 -24.81
C THR A 81 -17.18 -2.16 -24.91
N VAL A 82 -16.19 -2.93 -24.44
CA VAL A 82 -14.77 -2.54 -24.40
C VAL A 82 -13.92 -3.66 -25.01
N ASP A 83 -13.00 -3.26 -25.89
CA ASP A 83 -11.95 -4.09 -26.46
C ASP A 83 -10.66 -3.26 -26.45
N VAL A 84 -9.61 -3.81 -25.87
CA VAL A 84 -8.31 -3.15 -25.75
C VAL A 84 -7.25 -4.12 -26.26
N SER A 85 -6.53 -3.71 -27.31
CA SER A 85 -5.57 -4.56 -28.01
C SER A 85 -4.32 -4.88 -27.19
N ASP A 86 -3.95 -4.00 -26.26
CA ASP A 86 -2.73 -4.10 -25.49
C ASP A 86 -2.98 -3.64 -24.04
N VAL A 87 -2.93 -4.62 -23.13
CA VAL A 87 -3.05 -4.42 -21.69
C VAL A 87 -1.97 -5.20 -20.96
N THR A 88 -1.36 -4.55 -19.97
CA THR A 88 -0.56 -5.25 -18.95
C THR A 88 -1.47 -5.69 -17.81
N VAL A 89 -1.37 -6.96 -17.41
CA VAL A 89 -2.10 -7.45 -16.23
C VAL A 89 -1.45 -6.85 -14.98
N ASP A 90 -2.25 -6.17 -14.16
CA ASP A 90 -1.78 -5.57 -12.91
C ASP A 90 -1.45 -6.66 -11.88
N GLY A 91 -0.29 -6.49 -11.23
CA GLY A 91 0.25 -7.42 -10.25
C GLY A 91 1.01 -8.62 -10.84
N ILE A 92 1.42 -9.52 -9.94
CA ILE A 92 2.16 -10.73 -10.29
C ILE A 92 1.21 -11.93 -10.37
N VAL A 93 1.45 -12.77 -11.36
CA VAL A 93 0.74 -14.02 -11.58
C VAL A 93 1.57 -15.18 -11.05
N ASP A 94 1.11 -15.86 -10.01
CA ASP A 94 1.85 -16.96 -9.38
C ASP A 94 2.14 -18.10 -10.38
N THR A 95 1.15 -18.44 -11.20
CA THR A 95 1.22 -19.54 -12.17
C THR A 95 0.83 -19.07 -13.56
N ARG A 96 1.69 -19.36 -14.55
CA ARG A 96 1.41 -19.02 -15.95
C ARG A 96 0.07 -19.62 -16.40
N PRO A 97 -0.86 -18.85 -16.97
CA PRO A 97 -2.17 -19.36 -17.39
C PRO A 97 -2.01 -20.43 -18.48
N ALA A 98 -2.53 -21.62 -18.24
CA ALA A 98 -2.38 -22.75 -19.16
C ALA A 98 -3.18 -22.58 -20.46
N ASP A 99 -4.35 -21.96 -20.35
CA ASP A 99 -5.28 -21.64 -21.43
C ASP A 99 -5.04 -20.24 -22.04
N ARG A 100 -4.04 -19.51 -21.53
CA ARG A 100 -3.73 -18.12 -21.91
C ARG A 100 -4.90 -17.15 -21.74
N THR A 101 -5.84 -17.44 -20.85
CA THR A 101 -6.91 -16.50 -20.52
C THR A 101 -6.90 -16.15 -19.04
N LEU A 102 -7.19 -14.89 -18.74
CA LEU A 102 -7.25 -14.39 -17.37
C LEU A 102 -8.49 -13.51 -17.19
N PRO A 103 -9.35 -13.79 -16.21
CA PRO A 103 -10.43 -12.87 -15.86
C PRO A 103 -9.85 -11.59 -15.29
N ALA A 104 -10.30 -10.46 -15.82
CA ALA A 104 -9.81 -9.14 -15.43
C ALA A 104 -10.90 -8.07 -15.57
N LEU A 105 -10.59 -6.90 -15.02
CA LEU A 105 -11.39 -5.68 -15.11
C LEU A 105 -10.54 -4.56 -15.70
N VAL A 106 -11.18 -3.71 -16.50
CA VAL A 106 -10.63 -2.43 -16.96
C VAL A 106 -11.62 -1.31 -16.62
N ASP A 107 -11.14 -0.10 -16.37
CA ASP A 107 -12.02 1.04 -16.09
C ASP A 107 -12.64 1.58 -17.39
N GLY A 108 -11.97 1.40 -18.54
CA GLY A 108 -12.53 1.77 -19.85
C GLY A 108 -11.67 1.46 -21.07
N PRO A 109 -12.10 1.89 -22.27
CA PRO A 109 -11.46 1.56 -23.54
C PRO A 109 -10.12 2.25 -23.81
N GLY A 110 -9.73 3.21 -22.97
CA GLY A 110 -8.44 3.90 -23.05
C GLY A 110 -7.38 3.37 -22.09
N ASP A 111 -7.70 2.31 -21.32
CA ASP A 111 -6.76 1.77 -20.35
C ASP A 111 -5.68 0.92 -21.01
N HIS A 112 -4.53 0.88 -20.37
CA HIS A 112 -3.39 0.02 -20.74
C HIS A 112 -3.08 -1.02 -19.66
N THR A 113 -3.90 -1.07 -18.62
CA THR A 113 -3.72 -1.96 -17.46
C THR A 113 -5.02 -2.68 -17.15
N ALA A 114 -4.94 -3.99 -16.96
CA ALA A 114 -6.08 -4.83 -16.61
C ALA A 114 -5.91 -5.38 -15.19
N THR A 115 -6.83 -5.06 -14.29
CA THR A 115 -6.80 -5.54 -12.89
C THR A 115 -7.35 -6.95 -12.83
N ARG A 116 -6.63 -7.91 -12.21
CA ARG A 116 -7.16 -9.27 -12.07
C ARG A 116 -8.43 -9.28 -11.21
N ASP A 117 -9.48 -9.88 -11.75
CA ASP A 117 -10.75 -10.04 -11.04
C ASP A 117 -10.62 -11.03 -9.86
N GLY A 118 -11.17 -10.63 -8.72
CA GLY A 118 -11.19 -11.43 -7.49
C GLY A 118 -9.82 -11.73 -6.86
N SER A 119 -8.74 -11.10 -7.32
CA SER A 119 -7.39 -11.42 -6.80
C SER A 119 -7.25 -11.13 -5.31
N GLY A 120 -7.96 -10.13 -4.79
CA GLY A 120 -7.84 -9.68 -3.40
C GLY A 120 -6.44 -9.22 -3.01
N SER A 121 -5.52 -9.11 -3.99
CA SER A 121 -4.11 -8.77 -3.79
C SER A 121 -3.94 -7.39 -3.18
N TRP A 122 -4.87 -6.48 -3.46
CA TRP A 122 -4.94 -5.13 -2.91
C TRP A 122 -5.23 -5.08 -1.40
N LYS A 123 -5.87 -6.11 -0.83
CA LYS A 123 -6.37 -6.08 0.56
C LYS A 123 -5.23 -5.99 1.58
N VAL A 124 -4.17 -6.77 1.36
CA VAL A 124 -3.00 -6.80 2.24
C VAL A 124 -2.32 -5.42 2.31
N PRO A 125 -1.85 -4.82 1.20
CA PRO A 125 -1.21 -3.51 1.23
C PRO A 125 -2.14 -2.42 1.79
N THR A 126 -3.44 -2.48 1.48
CA THR A 126 -4.41 -1.53 2.04
C THR A 126 -4.51 -1.61 3.56
N LEU A 127 -4.69 -2.83 4.09
CA LEU A 127 -4.76 -3.07 5.53
C LEU A 127 -3.45 -2.65 6.22
N THR A 128 -2.31 -2.96 5.62
CA THR A 128 -1.00 -2.49 6.09
C THR A 128 -0.94 -0.96 6.14
N GLY A 129 -1.39 -0.27 5.09
CA GLY A 129 -1.45 1.19 5.04
C GLY A 129 -2.30 1.77 6.17
N VAL A 130 -3.50 1.21 6.40
CA VAL A 130 -4.40 1.65 7.48
C VAL A 130 -3.76 1.45 8.86
N VAL A 131 -3.11 0.30 9.10
CA VAL A 131 -2.41 0.02 10.36
C VAL A 131 -1.26 1.02 10.58
N VAL A 132 -0.45 1.28 9.55
CA VAL A 132 0.65 2.26 9.63
C VAL A 132 0.13 3.66 9.92
N LEU A 133 -0.96 4.09 9.27
CA LEU A 133 -1.59 5.38 9.54
C LEU A 133 -2.14 5.46 10.97
N GLY A 134 -2.83 4.43 11.43
CA GLY A 134 -3.36 4.36 12.79
C GLY A 134 -2.25 4.43 13.85
N PHE A 135 -1.16 3.69 13.65
CA PHE A 135 0.01 3.73 14.53
C PHE A 135 0.69 5.10 14.53
N THR A 136 0.86 5.71 13.35
CA THR A 136 1.45 7.05 13.19
C THR A 136 0.61 8.10 13.90
N ALA A 137 -0.72 8.07 13.72
CA ALA A 137 -1.64 8.97 14.41
C ALA A 137 -1.59 8.81 15.94
N TRP A 138 -1.54 7.56 16.43
CA TRP A 138 -1.40 7.26 17.85
C TRP A 138 -0.08 7.80 18.44
N ARG A 139 1.04 7.65 17.72
CA ARG A 139 2.35 8.22 18.12
C ARG A 139 2.30 9.74 18.22
N ILE A 140 1.76 10.41 17.19
CA ILE A 140 1.60 11.87 17.16
C ILE A 140 0.75 12.34 18.36
N ARG A 141 -0.35 11.64 18.64
CA ARG A 141 -1.21 11.95 19.79
C ARG A 141 -0.46 11.81 21.11
N THR A 142 0.26 10.70 21.31
CA THR A 142 1.01 10.42 22.54
C THR A 142 2.08 11.48 22.80
N VAL A 143 2.86 11.86 21.78
CA VAL A 143 3.86 12.93 21.90
C VAL A 143 3.19 14.27 22.22
N ARG A 144 2.06 14.58 21.58
CA ARG A 144 1.31 15.82 21.84
C ARG A 144 0.79 15.88 23.28
N ASP A 145 0.30 14.77 23.82
CA ASP A 145 -0.20 14.71 25.20
C ASP A 145 0.95 14.82 26.22
N LEU A 146 2.10 14.19 25.96
CA LEU A 146 3.31 14.37 26.78
C LEU A 146 3.82 15.81 26.76
N LEU A 147 3.85 16.47 25.59
CA LEU A 147 4.26 17.87 25.46
C LEU A 147 3.28 18.83 26.16
N ARG A 148 1.98 18.55 26.09
CA ARG A 148 0.95 19.30 26.84
C ARG A 148 1.12 19.16 28.34
N GLY A 149 1.37 17.94 28.83
CA GLY A 149 1.64 17.69 30.25
C GLY A 149 2.87 18.45 30.76
N ARG A 150 3.96 18.45 29.98
CA ARG A 150 5.17 19.23 30.30
C ARG A 150 4.95 20.75 30.29
N ARG A 151 4.07 21.26 29.42
CA ARG A 151 3.70 22.69 29.38
C ARG A 151 2.72 23.09 30.49
N ALA A 152 1.97 22.15 31.05
CA ALA A 152 1.08 22.39 32.19
C ALA A 152 1.81 22.29 33.55
N ALA A 153 2.93 21.57 33.60
CA ALA A 153 3.77 21.43 34.79
C ALA A 153 4.59 22.66 35.27
N PRO A 154 4.82 23.77 34.54
CA PRO A 154 5.60 24.90 35.06
C PRO A 154 4.82 25.88 35.97
N ALA A 155 3.61 25.55 36.43
CA ALA A 155 2.79 26.45 37.27
C ALA A 155 2.62 25.99 38.73
N ALA A 156 3.33 24.95 39.17
CA ALA A 156 3.26 24.44 40.54
C ALA A 156 4.62 24.57 41.25
N GLU A 157 5.15 25.79 41.30
CA GLU A 157 6.08 26.18 42.36
C GLU A 157 5.43 27.36 43.10
N PRO A 158 4.61 27.11 44.13
CA PRO A 158 4.32 28.15 45.09
C PRO A 158 5.61 28.45 45.86
N ALA A 159 6.10 29.66 45.68
CA ALA A 159 7.08 30.27 46.54
C ALA A 159 6.60 30.25 48.01
N LEU A 160 7.56 30.01 48.90
CA LEU A 160 7.53 30.15 50.37
C LEU A 160 6.79 29.08 51.18
#